data_AF-I2QR75-F1
#
_entry.id   AF-I2QR75-F1
#
_cell.length_a   1.000
_cell.length_b   1.000
_cell.length_c   1.000
_cell.angle_alpha   90.00
_cell.angle_beta   90.00
_cell.angle_gamma   90.00
#
_symmetry.space_group_name_H-M   'P 1'
#
loop_
_entity.id
_entity.type
_entity.pdbx_description
1 polymer ?
#
loop_
_entity_poly.entity_id
_entity_poly.type
_entity_poly.pdbx_seq_one_letter_code
_entity_poly.pdbx_strand_id
1 'polypeptide(L)'
;MKHDTERPFADPKAAGRQLVQLASGIEAIQDGRIHIEKINYSSLYTLQGSGAEFGAGIRRAVEKGWLELHESGTYVRLLKAVGT
;
A
#
# COMPACT_ATOMS: atom_id res chain seq x y z
N MET A 1 4.67 1.73 33.22
CA MET A 1 4.14 2.31 31.97
C MET A 1 4.31 1.28 30.88
N LYS A 2 3.22 0.82 30.25
CA LYS A 2 3.35 0.06 29.00
C LYS A 2 3.75 1.07 27.94
N HIS A 3 4.92 0.90 27.33
CA HIS A 3 5.26 1.65 26.14
C HIS A 3 4.26 1.19 25.07
N ASP A 4 3.27 2.02 24.76
CA ASP A 4 2.47 1.84 23.56
C ASP A 4 3.46 1.90 22.40
N THR A 5 3.76 0.75 21.82
CA THR A 5 4.61 0.65 20.64
C THR A 5 3.98 1.56 19.60
N GLU A 6 4.73 2.59 19.18
CA GLU A 6 4.28 3.54 18.17
C GLU A 6 3.79 2.76 16.95
N ARG A 7 2.51 2.91 16.58
CA ARG A 7 1.95 2.14 15.47
C ARG A 7 2.63 2.59 14.18
N PRO A 8 3.39 1.72 13.50
CA PRO A 8 4.30 2.13 12.43
C PRO A 8 3.59 2.73 11.21
N PHE A 9 2.27 2.54 11.08
CA PHE A 9 1.48 2.98 9.93
C PHE A 9 0.30 3.90 10.29
N ALA A 10 0.33 4.51 11.49
CA ALA A 10 -0.71 5.46 11.91
C ALA A 10 -0.75 6.72 11.02
N ASP A 11 0.38 7.14 10.45
CA ASP A 11 0.44 8.17 9.40
C ASP A 11 0.05 7.55 8.03
N PRO A 12 -1.05 7.97 7.40
CA PRO A 12 -1.46 7.48 6.10
C PRO A 12 -0.41 7.68 5.00
N LYS A 13 0.45 8.71 5.10
CA LYS A 13 1.53 8.94 4.14
C LYS A 13 2.63 7.89 4.31
N ALA A 14 3.02 7.59 5.55
CA ALA A 14 3.96 6.51 5.85
C ALA A 14 3.39 5.15 5.39
N ALA A 15 2.13 4.87 5.73
CA ALA A 15 1.41 3.69 5.26
C ALA A 15 1.42 3.58 3.73
N GLY A 16 1.00 4.63 3.02
CA GLY A 16 0.97 4.65 1.56
C GLY A 16 2.34 4.40 0.92
N ARG A 17 3.42 4.98 1.46
CA ARG A 17 4.78 4.71 0.95
C ARG A 17 5.21 3.28 1.19
N GLN A 18 4.85 2.69 2.33
CA GLN A 18 5.14 1.29 2.59
C GLN A 18 4.39 0.36 1.62
N LEU A 19 3.12 0.66 1.30
CA LEU A 19 2.36 -0.13 0.34
C LEU A 19 2.93 -0.03 -1.09
N VAL A 20 3.42 1.14 -1.49
CA VAL A 20 4.15 1.32 -2.76
C VAL A 20 5.44 0.50 -2.78
N GLN A 21 6.20 0.51 -1.67
CA GLN A 21 7.41 -0.29 -1.54
C GLN A 21 7.10 -1.79 -1.69
N LEU A 22 6.07 -2.29 -0.99
CA LEU A 22 5.61 -3.67 -1.13
C LEU A 22 5.19 -3.99 -2.57
N ALA A 23 4.41 -3.11 -3.20
CA ALA A 23 3.99 -3.27 -4.59
C ALA A 23 5.17 -3.35 -5.57
N SER A 24 6.23 -2.56 -5.36
CA SER A 24 7.44 -2.56 -6.21
C SER A 24 8.23 -3.87 -6.16
N GLY A 25 8.07 -4.66 -5.11
CA GLY A 25 8.69 -5.98 -4.98
C GLY A 25 7.85 -7.13 -5.56
N ILE A 26 6.64 -6.86 -6.03
CA ILE A 26 5.73 -7.89 -6.56
C ILE A 26 5.79 -7.85 -8.09
N GLU A 27 6.05 -9.00 -8.70
CA GLU A 27 5.96 -9.16 -10.15
C GLU A 27 4.54 -8.87 -10.62
N ALA A 28 4.41 -7.85 -11.46
CA ALA A 28 3.16 -7.49 -12.09
C ALA A 28 2.80 -8.52 -13.18
N ILE A 29 1.51 -8.79 -13.30
CA ILE A 29 0.97 -9.61 -14.38
C ILE A 29 0.63 -8.72 -15.59
N GLN A 30 -0.27 -9.21 -16.46
CA GLN A 30 -0.72 -8.52 -17.66
C GLN A 30 -1.10 -7.05 -17.40
N ASP A 31 -0.61 -6.18 -18.29
CA ASP A 31 -0.88 -4.74 -18.27
C ASP A 31 -0.51 -4.08 -16.93
N GLY A 32 0.58 -4.50 -16.30
CA GLY A 32 1.13 -3.90 -15.08
C GLY A 32 0.30 -4.12 -13.80
N ARG A 33 -0.70 -5.01 -13.84
CA ARG A 33 -1.59 -5.26 -12.69
C ARG A 33 -0.87 -6.06 -11.60
N ILE A 34 -1.10 -5.66 -10.35
CA ILE A 34 -0.63 -6.33 -9.15
C ILE A 34 -1.85 -6.72 -8.32
N HIS A 35 -1.97 -7.99 -7.94
CA HIS A 35 -3.03 -8.42 -7.02
C HIS A 35 -2.90 -7.72 -5.68
N ILE A 36 -3.91 -6.95 -5.28
CA ILE A 36 -3.87 -6.14 -4.06
C ILE A 36 -3.74 -7.01 -2.80
N GLU A 37 -4.23 -8.25 -2.85
CA GLU A 37 -4.17 -9.19 -1.73
C GLU A 37 -2.73 -9.53 -1.31
N LYS A 38 -1.78 -9.53 -2.26
CA LYS A 38 -0.35 -9.76 -1.96
C LYS A 38 0.21 -8.63 -1.11
N ILE A 39 -0.18 -7.39 -1.41
CA ILE A 39 0.21 -6.20 -0.64
C ILE A 39 -0.50 -6.23 0.73
N ASN A 40 -1.80 -6.56 0.75
CA ASN A 40 -2.61 -6.66 1.96
C ASN A 40 -2.03 -7.69 2.93
N TYR A 41 -1.71 -8.89 2.44
CA TYR A 41 -1.13 -9.96 3.24
C TYR A 41 0.18 -9.51 3.90
N SER A 42 1.12 -8.95 3.12
CA SER A 42 2.39 -8.45 3.68
C SER A 42 2.16 -7.32 4.69
N SER A 43 1.25 -6.39 4.41
CA SER A 43 0.95 -5.28 5.32
C SER A 43 0.38 -5.75 6.66
N LEU A 44 -0.57 -6.68 6.65
CA LEU A 44 -1.26 -7.13 7.86
C LEU A 44 -0.45 -8.16 8.65
N TYR A 45 0.11 -9.15 7.96
CA TYR A 45 0.69 -10.33 8.63
C TYR A 45 2.20 -10.30 8.73
N THR A 46 2.91 -9.61 7.83
CA THR A 46 4.37 -9.46 7.92
C THR A 46 4.75 -8.20 8.70
N LEU A 47 4.07 -7.08 8.44
CA LEU A 47 4.38 -5.79 9.05
C LEU A 47 3.49 -5.45 10.26
N GLN A 48 2.56 -6.35 10.63
CA GLN A 48 1.66 -6.19 11.77
C GLN A 48 0.82 -4.90 11.71
N GLY A 49 0.51 -4.42 10.51
CA GLY A 49 -0.44 -3.34 10.30
C GLY A 49 -1.89 -3.79 10.49
N SER A 50 -2.80 -2.83 10.48
CA SER A 50 -4.25 -3.06 10.58
C SER A 50 -4.97 -2.79 9.26
N GLY A 51 -6.18 -3.33 9.12
CA GLY A 51 -7.02 -3.07 7.94
C GLY A 51 -7.35 -1.58 7.74
N ALA A 52 -7.48 -0.82 8.85
CA ALA A 52 -7.70 0.62 8.80
C ALA A 52 -6.48 1.37 8.23
N GLU A 53 -5.28 1.00 8.67
CA GLU A 53 -4.02 1.58 8.17
C GLU A 53 -3.78 1.20 6.70
N PHE A 54 -4.07 -0.05 6.32
CA PHE A 54 -4.02 -0.49 4.93
C PHE A 54 -4.95 0.34 4.04
N GLY A 55 -6.22 0.49 4.43
CA GLY A 55 -7.20 1.27 3.68
C GLY A 55 -6.85 2.76 3.61
N ALA A 56 -6.29 3.34 4.67
CA ALA A 56 -5.80 4.71 4.67
C ALA A 56 -4.58 4.88 3.76
N GLY A 57 -3.65 3.91 3.77
CA GLY A 57 -2.48 3.88 2.91
C GLY A 57 -2.83 3.76 1.43
N ILE A 58 -3.77 2.87 1.06
CA ILE A 58 -4.24 2.75 -0.34
C ILE A 58 -4.86 4.06 -0.81
N ARG A 59 -5.79 4.64 -0.04
CA ARG A 59 -6.38 5.95 -0.37
C ARG A 59 -5.30 7.00 -0.57
N ARG A 60 -4.34 7.07 0.35
CA ARG A 60 -3.25 8.04 0.26
C ARG A 60 -2.35 7.83 -0.96
N ALA A 61 -2.04 6.59 -1.32
CA ALA A 61 -1.23 6.28 -2.48
C ALA A 61 -1.95 6.63 -3.79
N VAL A 62 -3.26 6.42 -3.86
CA VAL A 62 -4.09 6.84 -5.01
C VAL A 62 -4.17 8.36 -5.12
N GLU A 63 -4.48 9.06 -4.02
CA GLU A 63 -4.51 10.53 -3.97
C GLU A 63 -3.20 11.18 -4.43
N LYS A 64 -2.07 10.52 -4.17
CA LYS A 64 -0.74 11.00 -4.53
C LYS A 64 -0.27 10.54 -5.90
N GLY A 65 -1.08 9.78 -6.63
CA GLY A 65 -0.71 9.25 -7.94
C GLY A 65 0.48 8.30 -7.87
N TRP A 66 0.65 7.57 -6.77
CA TRP A 66 1.67 6.52 -6.63
C TRP A 66 1.13 5.16 -7.06
N LEU A 67 -0.15 4.92 -6.79
CA LEU A 67 -0.88 3.75 -7.22
C LEU A 67 -2.14 4.14 -7.99
N GLU A 68 -2.47 3.37 -9.00
CA GLU A 68 -3.83 3.30 -9.55
C GLU A 68 -4.53 2.11 -8.89
N LEU A 69 -5.75 2.31 -8.37
CA LEU A 69 -6.60 1.23 -7.88
C LEU A 69 -7.62 0.89 -8.97
N HIS A 70 -7.64 -0.36 -9.41
CA HIS A 70 -8.61 -0.85 -10.38
C HIS A 70 -10.02 -0.82 -9.78
N GLU A 71 -11.05 -0.54 -10.58
CA GLU A 71 -12.45 -0.41 -10.12
C GLU A 71 -12.99 -1.65 -9.40
N SER A 72 -12.50 -2.84 -9.76
CA SER A 72 -12.88 -4.10 -9.10
C SER A 72 -12.34 -4.23 -7.67
N GLY A 73 -11.42 -3.35 -7.27
CA GLY A 73 -10.69 -3.44 -6.01
C GLY A 73 -9.69 -4.58 -5.93
N THR A 74 -9.55 -5.41 -6.98
CA THR A 74 -8.69 -6.61 -6.99
C THR A 74 -7.23 -6.29 -7.33
N TYR A 75 -7.00 -5.22 -8.09
CA TYR A 75 -5.71 -4.91 -8.66
C TYR A 75 -5.29 -3.49 -8.34
N VAL A 76 -3.99 -3.29 -8.19
CA VAL A 76 -3.36 -1.98 -8.27
C VAL A 76 -2.30 -1.96 -9.38
N ARG A 77 -1.91 -0.77 -9.81
CA ARG A 77 -0.74 -0.55 -10.67
C ARG A 77 0.19 0.48 -10.05
N LEU A 78 1.50 0.27 -10.18
CA LEU A 78 2.47 1.31 -9.88
C LEU A 78 2.42 2.39 -10.95
N LEU A 79 2.20 3.62 -10.51
CA LEU A 79 2.35 4.79 -11.36
C LEU A 79 3.80 5.24 -11.24
N LYS A 80 4.48 5.47 -12.36
CA LYS A 80 5.81 6.10 -12.32
C LYS A 80 5.64 7.44 -11.62
N ALA A 81 6.45 7.69 -10.59
CA ALA A 81 6.56 9.01 -10.00
C ALA A 81 6.79 9.98 -11.17
N VAL A 82 5.84 10.88 -11.41
CA VAL A 82 6.05 11.99 -12.33
C VAL A 82 7.18 12.78 -11.69
N GLY A 83 8.38 12.66 -12.26
CA GLY A 83 9.53 13.40 -11.79
C GLY A 83 9.25 14.88 -11.92
N THR A 84 9.09 15.54 -10.77
CA THR A 84 9.20 17.00 -10.61
C THR A 84 9.85 17.27 -9.26
#